data_AF-A0A820F176-F1
#
_entry.id   AF-A0A820F176-F1
#
_cell.length_a   1.000
_cell.length_b   1.000
_cell.length_c   1.000
_cell.angle_alpha   90.00
_cell.angle_beta   90.00
_cell.angle_gamma   90.00
#
_symmetry.space_group_name_H-M   'P 1'
#
loop_
_entity.id
_entity.type
_entity.pdbx_description
1 polymer ?
#
loop_
_entity_poly.entity_id
_entity_poly.type
_entity_poly.pdbx_seq_one_letter_code
_entity_poly.pdbx_strand_id
1 'polypeptide(L)' 'MILMTVIHLLLLLVPLSSSSTTTSFEQFGLKFYSTVSQNKKNENIFLSPASISLAMSMCTVDARQETLNQMLKIF' A
#
# COMPACT_ATOMS: atom_id res chain seq x y z
N MET A 1 -3.31 -1.49 23.68
CA MET A 1 -2.17 -0.55 23.65
C MET A 1 -1.03 -1.01 22.75
N ILE A 2 -0.73 -2.32 22.69
CA ILE A 2 0.36 -2.88 21.85
C ILE A 2 0.16 -2.62 20.34
N LEU A 3 -1.08 -2.68 19.84
CA LEU A 3 -1.41 -2.48 18.41
C LEU A 3 -1.05 -1.08 17.88
N MET A 4 -1.21 -0.03 18.71
CA MET A 4 -0.89 1.35 18.32
C MET A 4 0.62 1.61 18.22
N THR A 5 1.41 0.92 19.05
CA THR A 5 2.89 0.98 19.03
C THR A 5 3.48 0.24 17.82
N VAL A 6 2.88 -0.88 17.39
CA VAL A 6 3.36 -1.62 16.21
C VAL A 6 3.13 -0.83 14.91
N ILE A 7 2.02 -0.09 14.82
CA ILE A 7 1.70 0.77 13.68
C ILE A 7 2.68 1.95 13.58
N HIS A 8 3.04 2.56 14.71
CA HIS A 8 4.02 3.64 14.75
C HIS A 8 5.43 3.16 14.38
N LEU A 9 5.79 1.93 14.77
CA LEU A 9 7.10 1.34 14.47
C LEU A 9 7.23 0.90 12.99
N LEU A 10 6.14 0.48 12.36
CA LEU A 10 6.13 0.07 10.95
C LEU A 10 6.23 1.26 9.97
N LEU A 11 5.78 2.45 10.37
CA LEU A 11 5.88 3.68 9.56
C LEU A 11 7.33 4.21 9.47
N LEU A 12 8.18 3.89 10.45
CA LEU A 12 9.57 4.33 10.56
C LEU A 12 10.56 3.48 9.74
N LEU A 13 10.10 2.38 9.16
CA LEU A 13 10.93 1.39 8.46
C LEU A 13 10.86 1.45 6.94
N VAL A 14 10.17 2.44 6.33
CA VAL A 14 10.32 2.69 4.89
C VAL A 14 11.77 3.14 4.67
N PRO A 15 12.61 2.30 4.04
CA PRO A 15 14.00 2.66 3.89
C PRO A 15 14.08 3.75 2.82
N LEU A 16 14.66 4.88 3.18
CA LEU A 16 15.13 5.93 2.27
C LEU A 16 16.36 5.44 1.48
N SER A 17 16.32 4.22 0.94
CA SER A 17 17.39 3.63 0.16
C SER A 17 17.05 3.70 -1.31
N SER A 18 17.64 4.67 -2.00
CA SER A 18 17.71 4.79 -3.44
C SER A 18 18.47 3.60 -4.06
N SER A 19 17.78 2.48 -4.23
CA SER A 19 18.28 1.33 -5.02
C SER A 19 17.40 1.17 -6.25
N SER A 20 18.03 1.10 -7.43
CA SER A 20 17.45 1.03 -8.78
C SER A 20 16.58 -0.20 -9.09
N THR A 21 16.11 -0.91 -8.08
CA THR A 21 15.17 -2.02 -8.15
C THR A 21 13.84 -1.55 -7.58
N THR A 22 12.84 -1.33 -8.44
CA THR A 22 11.48 -1.00 -8.00
C THR A 22 10.99 -2.10 -7.06
N THR A 23 10.73 -1.74 -5.80
CA THR A 23 10.16 -2.68 -4.84
C THR A 23 8.71 -2.98 -5.21
N SER A 24 8.16 -4.15 -4.81
CA SER A 24 6.74 -4.48 -5.06
C SER A 24 5.79 -3.39 -4.54
N PHE A 25 6.18 -2.74 -3.44
CA PHE A 25 5.50 -1.60 -2.84
C PHE A 25 5.45 -0.35 -3.75
N GLU A 26 6.56 0.01 -4.38
CA GLU A 26 6.62 1.13 -5.34
C GLU A 26 5.84 0.83 -6.61
N GLN A 27 5.92 -0.42 -7.10
CA GLN A 27 5.14 -0.87 -8.26
C GLN A 27 3.63 -0.81 -8.00
N PHE A 28 3.20 -1.24 -6.81
CA PHE A 28 1.81 -1.10 -6.36
C PHE A 28 1.39 0.38 -6.36
N GLY A 29 2.18 1.26 -5.73
CA GLY A 29 1.89 2.68 -5.65
C GLY A 29 1.77 3.36 -7.01
N LEU A 30 2.69 3.04 -7.94
CA LEU A 30 2.67 3.56 -9.30
C LEU A 30 1.45 3.07 -10.09
N LYS A 31 1.14 1.77 -10.00
CA LYS A 31 -0.03 1.18 -10.67
C LYS A 31 -1.33 1.77 -10.14
N PHE A 32 -1.44 1.91 -8.82
CA PHE A 32 -2.58 2.53 -8.16
C PHE A 32 -2.78 3.99 -8.59
N TYR A 33 -1.71 4.79 -8.57
CA TYR A 33 -1.75 6.18 -9.03
C TYR A 33 -2.18 6.28 -10.49
N SER A 34 -1.64 5.43 -11.37
CA SER A 34 -2.00 5.39 -12.79
C SER A 34 -3.49 5.09 -12.98
N THR A 35 -4.03 4.09 -12.26
CA THR A 35 -5.46 3.75 -12.32
C THR A 35 -6.35 4.90 -11.82
N VAL A 36 -5.97 5.58 -10.73
CA VAL A 36 -6.74 6.72 -10.22
C VAL A 36 -6.67 7.90 -11.20
N SER A 37 -5.49 8.17 -11.75
CA SER A 37 -5.26 9.25 -12.72
C SER A 37 -6.02 9.07 -14.03
N GLN A 38 -6.20 7.84 -14.50
CA GLN A 38 -7.03 7.54 -15.67
C GLN A 38 -8.51 7.90 -15.47
N ASN A 39 -9.02 7.73 -14.25
CA ASN A 39 -10.42 8.03 -13.90
C ASN A 39 -10.65 9.51 -13.56
N LYS A 40 -9.61 10.23 -13.15
CA LYS A 40 -9.67 11.63 -12.69
C LYS A 40 -8.76 12.54 -13.54
N LYS A 41 -9.06 12.60 -14.84
CA LYS A 41 -8.31 13.45 -15.78
C LYS A 41 -8.37 14.93 -15.37
N ASN A 42 -7.20 15.58 -15.28
CA ASN A 42 -7.02 16.99 -14.90
C ASN A 42 -7.38 17.37 -13.44
N GLU A 43 -7.55 16.40 -12.54
CA GLU A 43 -7.65 16.68 -11.10
C GLU A 43 -6.29 16.43 -10.42
N ASN A 44 -5.96 17.25 -9.42
CA ASN A 44 -4.79 17.01 -8.58
C ASN A 44 -5.05 15.79 -7.70
N ILE A 45 -4.22 14.76 -7.86
CA ILE A 45 -4.34 13.51 -7.10
C ILE A 45 -3.20 13.46 -6.09
N PHE A 46 -3.54 13.54 -4.81
CA PHE A 46 -2.61 13.37 -3.70
C PHE A 46 -2.99 12.13 -2.92
N LEU A 47 -2.08 11.15 -2.85
CA LEU A 47 -2.30 9.87 -2.18
C LEU A 47 -1.03 9.37 -1.52
N SER A 48 -1.19 8.59 -0.45
CA SER A 48 -0.10 7.91 0.26
C SER A 48 -0.22 6.41 0.00
N PRO A 49 0.57 5.85 -0.95
CA PRO A 49 0.57 4.41 -1.21
C PRO A 49 0.90 3.60 0.05
N ALA A 50 1.78 4.12 0.92
CA ALA A 50 2.17 3.49 2.18
C ALA A 50 0.98 3.28 3.11
N SER A 51 0.18 4.33 3.31
CA SER A 51 -0.99 4.27 4.17
C SER A 51 -2.06 3.32 3.65
N ILE A 52 -2.24 3.27 2.32
CA ILE A 52 -3.23 2.41 1.68
C ILE A 52 -2.80 0.94 1.78
N SER A 53 -1.53 0.65 1.50
CA SER A 53 -0.97 -0.70 1.65
C SER A 53 -1.09 -1.20 3.09
N LEU A 54 -0.87 -0.32 4.07
CA LEU A 54 -1.02 -0.67 5.48
C LEU A 54 -2.48 -0.97 5.85
N ALA A 55 -3.42 -0.13 5.44
CA ALA A 55 -4.84 -0.34 5.68
C ALA A 55 -5.32 -1.65 5.03
N MET A 56 -4.89 -1.91 3.79
CA MET A 56 -5.20 -3.14 3.09
C MET A 56 -4.57 -4.36 3.77
N SER A 57 -3.34 -4.26 4.28
CA SER A 57 -2.72 -5.32 5.07
C SER A 57 -3.54 -5.64 6.32
N MET A 58 -4.04 -4.64 7.05
CA MET A 58 -4.95 -4.89 8.17
C MET A 58 -6.25 -5.57 7.71
N CYS A 59 -6.80 -5.17 6.57
CA CYS A 59 -7.96 -5.85 5.99
C CYS A 59 -7.64 -7.30 5.57
N THR A 60 -6.41 -7.62 5.15
CA THR A 60 -6.03 -9.02 4.86
C THR A 60 -5.99 -9.90 6.08
N VAL A 61 -5.70 -9.35 7.27
CA VAL A 61 -5.60 -10.13 8.51
C VAL A 61 -6.95 -10.76 8.89
N ASP A 62 -8.07 -10.11 8.53
CA ASP A 62 -9.42 -10.63 8.78
C ASP A 62 -10.10 -11.18 7.50
N ALA A 63 -9.45 -11.05 6.34
CA ALA A 63 -9.97 -11.58 5.07
C ALA A 63 -9.94 -13.12 5.08
N ARG A 64 -11.02 -13.74 4.58
CA ARG A 64 -11.14 -15.20 4.50
C ARG A 64 -11.23 -15.68 3.05
N GLN A 65 -10.75 -16.89 2.81
CA GLN A 65 -10.93 -17.66 1.58
C GLN A 65 -10.57 -16.83 0.31
N GLU A 66 -11.56 -16.54 -0.52
CA GLU A 66 -11.38 -15.92 -1.83
C GLU A 66 -10.89 -14.47 -1.74
N THR A 67 -11.35 -13.71 -0.73
CA THR A 67 -10.91 -12.34 -0.49
C THR A 67 -9.45 -12.29 -0.07
N LEU A 68 -9.00 -13.24 0.75
CA LEU A 68 -7.59 -13.34 1.15
C LEU A 68 -6.69 -13.62 -0.06
N ASN A 69 -7.06 -14.59 -0.90
CA ASN A 69 -6.31 -14.94 -2.10
C ASN A 69 -6.20 -13.78 -3.09
N GLN A 70 -7.26 -13.00 -3.25
CA GLN A 70 -7.24 -11.82 -4.13
C GLN A 70 -6.31 -10.73 -3.58
N MET A 71 -6.33 -10.49 -2.28
CA MET A 71 -5.47 -9.49 -1.66
C MET A 71 -3.99 -9.89 -1.73
N LEU A 72 -3.66 -11.17 -1.47
CA LEU A 72 -2.30 -11.71 -1.58
C LEU A 72 -1.73 -11.72 -3.01
N LYS A 73 -2.58 -11.61 -4.03
CA LYS A 73 -2.12 -11.53 -5.44
C LYS A 73 -1.73 -10.11 -5.85
N ILE A 74 -2.19 -9.11 -5.10
CA ILE A 74 -2.02 -7.69 -5.40
C ILE A 74 -0.82 -7.11 -4.61
N PHE A 75 -0.51 -7.68 -3.44
CA PHE A 75 0.67 -7.38 -2.61
C PHE A 75 1.82 -8.35 -2.88
#